data_AF-Q8NPR4-F1
#
_entry.id   AF-Q8NPR4-F1
#
_cell.length_a   1.000
_cell.length_b   1.000
_cell.length_c   1.000
_cell.angle_alpha   90.00
_cell.angle_beta   90.00
_cell.angle_gamma   90.00
#
_symmetry.space_group_name_H-M   'P 1'
#
loop_
_entity.id
_entity.type
_entity.pdbx_description
1 polymer ?
#
loop_
_entity_poly.entity_id
_entity_poly.type
_entity_poly.pdbx_seq_one_letter_code
_entity_poly.pdbx_strand_id
1 'polypeptide(L)'
;MTFKVLIRIAEHQGRLHVHSPYSKAFAARARKLNGLWSPETKTWHFSPDKEQPVRRALKDVYGWDEFTTPELCTVQLTVTPEAVLNKHTLTIAGVTLLSRLRRNYSVWLGDNVRIISGNFPEAAGSPQYPLIMGVKAQPVVIHVQEFPVDAVSTIPPRFNPIVITAPPSIDIAALRAEREQLTRRISEIDKKIARAVHPTIQTEAA
;
A
#
# COMPACT_ATOMS: atom_id res chain seq x y z
N MET A 1 23.55 -4.86 -1.75
CA MET A 1 22.31 -4.19 -1.28
C MET A 1 21.35 -5.25 -0.79
N THR A 2 21.22 -5.39 0.53
CA THR A 2 20.34 -6.37 1.15
C THR A 2 18.93 -5.77 1.20
N PHE A 3 18.02 -6.31 0.38
CA PHE A 3 16.62 -5.87 0.38
C PHE A 3 15.96 -6.32 1.69
N LYS A 4 15.44 -5.37 2.48
CA LYS A 4 14.67 -5.67 3.68
C LYS A 4 13.34 -6.29 3.26
N VAL A 5 13.16 -7.56 3.61
CA VAL A 5 11.98 -8.35 3.29
C VAL A 5 10.86 -8.02 4.29
N LEU A 6 9.64 -7.82 3.79
CA LEU A 6 8.45 -7.53 4.61
C LEU A 6 8.05 -8.79 5.39
N ILE A 7 8.66 -8.96 6.56
CA ILE A 7 8.42 -10.05 7.50
C ILE A 7 7.61 -9.49 8.67
N ARG A 8 6.46 -10.10 8.95
CA ARG A 8 5.60 -9.74 10.08
C ARG A 8 5.55 -10.88 11.08
N ILE A 9 5.67 -10.55 12.36
CA ILE A 9 5.43 -11.47 13.47
C ILE A 9 4.24 -10.92 14.25
N ALA A 10 3.21 -11.74 14.44
CA ALA A 10 2.04 -11.40 15.24
C ALA A 10 1.72 -12.54 16.21
N GLU A 11 1.32 -12.22 17.42
CA GLU A 11 0.80 -13.22 18.35
C GLU A 11 -0.73 -13.27 18.22
N HIS A 12 -1.28 -14.44 17.93
CA HIS A 12 -2.72 -14.64 17.81
C HIS A 12 -3.12 -16.03 18.31
N GLN A 13 -4.09 -16.08 19.22
CA GLN A 13 -4.59 -17.31 19.86
C GLN A 13 -3.50 -18.15 20.54
N GLY A 14 -2.57 -17.49 21.26
CA GLY A 14 -1.48 -18.18 21.97
C GLY A 14 -0.48 -18.87 21.04
N ARG A 15 -0.38 -18.42 19.80
CA ARG A 15 0.61 -18.88 18.81
C ARG A 15 1.26 -17.69 18.14
N LEU A 16 2.51 -17.89 17.73
CA LEU A 16 3.30 -16.91 17.00
C LEU A 16 3.11 -17.14 15.49
N HIS A 17 2.57 -16.14 14.79
CA HIS A 17 2.31 -16.15 13.36
C HIS A 17 3.39 -15.36 12.64
N VAL A 18 4.08 -16.01 11.70
CA VAL A 18 5.15 -15.39 10.91
C VAL A 18 4.75 -15.38 9.45
N HIS A 19 4.62 -14.19 8.90
CA HIS A 19 4.49 -13.96 7.47
C HIS A 19 5.87 -13.67 6.89
N SER A 20 6.32 -14.50 5.95
CA SER A 20 7.59 -14.30 5.24
C SER A 20 7.51 -14.81 3.81
N PRO A 21 8.23 -14.19 2.85
CA PRO A 21 8.38 -14.74 1.51
C PRO A 21 9.03 -16.11 1.53
N TYR A 22 8.68 -16.93 0.54
CA TYR A 22 9.19 -18.27 0.43
C TYR A 22 10.73 -18.29 0.34
N SER A 23 11.36 -19.02 1.27
CA SER A 23 12.78 -19.36 1.23
C SER A 23 12.95 -20.82 1.63
N LYS A 24 13.66 -21.60 0.79
CA LYS A 24 13.97 -23.00 1.09
C LYS A 24 14.76 -23.14 2.40
N ALA A 25 15.67 -22.19 2.67
CA ALA A 25 16.46 -22.16 3.90
C ALA A 25 15.60 -21.87 5.14
N PHE A 26 14.69 -20.89 5.04
CA PHE A 26 13.77 -20.58 6.14
C PHE A 26 12.78 -21.72 6.38
N ALA A 27 12.19 -22.29 5.33
CA ALA A 27 11.24 -23.40 5.45
C ALA A 27 11.87 -24.65 6.09
N ALA A 28 13.19 -24.87 5.90
CA ALA A 28 13.90 -25.95 6.59
C ALA A 28 14.10 -25.64 8.08
N ARG A 29 14.46 -24.39 8.43
CA ARG A 29 14.62 -23.95 9.83
C ARG A 29 13.30 -23.90 10.58
N ALA A 30 12.23 -23.42 9.93
CA ALA A 30 10.89 -23.37 10.48
C ALA A 30 10.39 -24.76 10.89
N ARG A 31 10.59 -25.78 10.04
CA ARG A 31 10.26 -27.17 10.38
C ARG A 31 11.07 -27.71 11.56
N LYS A 32 12.37 -27.37 11.66
CA LYS A 32 13.20 -27.74 12.83
C LYS A 32 12.73 -27.11 14.14
N LEU A 33 12.03 -25.97 14.06
CA LEU A 33 11.44 -25.27 15.20
C LEU A 33 9.99 -25.71 15.47
N ASN A 34 9.55 -26.84 14.90
CA ASN A 34 8.16 -27.33 14.96
C ASN A 34 7.13 -26.31 14.43
N GLY A 35 7.54 -25.50 13.46
CA GLY A 35 6.64 -24.57 12.77
C GLY A 35 5.65 -25.32 11.88
N LEU A 36 4.38 -24.89 11.93
CA LEU A 36 3.31 -25.40 11.09
C LEU A 36 3.03 -24.38 9.97
N TRP A 37 3.08 -24.82 8.71
CA TRP A 37 2.70 -23.97 7.59
C TRP A 37 1.18 -23.97 7.43
N SER A 38 0.58 -22.78 7.44
CA SER A 38 -0.82 -22.57 7.13
C SER A 38 -0.96 -22.05 5.70
N PRO A 39 -1.47 -22.88 4.76
CA PRO A 39 -1.66 -22.45 3.37
C PRO A 39 -2.80 -21.43 3.21
N GLU A 40 -3.78 -21.44 4.12
CA GLU A 40 -4.92 -20.51 4.10
C GLU A 40 -4.49 -19.07 4.37
N THR A 41 -3.70 -18.87 5.42
CA THR A 41 -3.18 -17.55 5.82
C THR A 41 -1.81 -17.25 5.22
N LYS A 42 -1.19 -18.22 4.54
CA LYS A 42 0.19 -18.17 4.02
C LYS A 42 1.21 -17.79 5.10
N THR A 43 1.03 -18.31 6.31
CA THR A 43 1.87 -18.00 7.49
C THR A 43 2.44 -19.26 8.13
N TRP A 44 3.59 -19.12 8.76
CA TRP A 44 4.12 -20.13 9.69
C TRP A 44 3.60 -19.88 11.10
N HIS A 45 3.13 -20.92 11.77
CA HIS A 45 2.66 -20.87 13.15
C HIS A 45 3.66 -21.58 14.07
N PHE A 46 4.03 -20.96 15.18
CA PHE A 46 4.96 -21.50 16.18
C PHE A 46 4.37 -21.40 17.60
N SER A 47 4.88 -22.20 18.53
CA SER A 47 4.64 -21.99 19.96
C SER A 47 5.29 -20.66 20.41
N PRO A 48 4.67 -19.90 21.33
CA PRO A 48 5.27 -18.68 21.89
C PRO A 48 6.68 -18.90 22.45
N ASP A 49 6.94 -20.07 23.06
CA ASP A 49 8.26 -20.43 23.62
C ASP A 49 9.39 -20.50 22.59
N LYS A 50 9.05 -20.52 21.29
CA LYS A 50 10.00 -20.59 20.17
C LYS A 50 10.24 -19.23 19.51
N GLU A 51 9.71 -18.15 20.07
CA GLU A 51 9.87 -16.80 19.53
C GLU A 51 11.34 -16.43 19.27
N GLN A 52 12.20 -16.56 20.28
CA GLN A 52 13.62 -16.20 20.18
C GLN A 52 14.38 -17.02 19.09
N PRO A 53 14.26 -18.36 19.04
CA PRO A 53 14.80 -19.15 17.93
C PRO A 53 14.26 -18.76 16.54
N VAL A 54 12.97 -18.44 16.43
CA VAL A 54 12.34 -18.03 15.17
C VAL A 54 12.90 -16.69 14.69
N ARG A 55 13.03 -15.71 15.59
CA ARG A 55 13.64 -14.40 15.31
C ARG A 55 15.08 -14.54 14.80
N ARG A 56 15.90 -15.40 15.43
CA ARG A 56 17.25 -15.71 14.94
C ARG A 56 17.24 -16.32 13.55
N ALA A 57 16.33 -17.25 13.29
CA ALA A 57 16.20 -17.86 11.96
C ALA A 57 15.81 -16.84 10.88
N LEU A 58 14.97 -15.86 11.23
CA LEU A 58 14.61 -14.75 10.34
C LEU A 58 15.79 -13.83 10.07
N LYS A 59 16.54 -13.47 11.12
CA LYS A 59 17.76 -12.65 11.00
C LYS A 59 18.82 -13.31 10.12
N ASP A 60 19.08 -14.58 10.33
CA ASP A 60 20.10 -15.31 9.58
C ASP A 60 19.76 -15.51 8.11
N VAL A 61 18.47 -15.77 7.80
CA VAL A 61 18.06 -16.09 6.42
C VAL A 61 17.73 -14.84 5.62
N TYR A 62 17.14 -13.83 6.25
CA TYR A 62 16.62 -12.64 5.57
C TYR A 62 17.32 -11.34 5.98
N GLY A 63 18.27 -11.37 6.92
CA GLY A 63 18.84 -10.15 7.50
C GLY A 63 17.80 -9.34 8.30
N TRP A 64 16.75 -10.00 8.78
CA TRP A 64 15.63 -9.36 9.48
C TRP A 64 16.04 -8.83 10.86
N ASP A 65 15.57 -7.62 11.19
CA ASP A 65 15.81 -6.96 12.47
C ASP A 65 14.47 -6.56 13.12
N GLU A 66 14.34 -6.87 14.41
CA GLU A 66 13.07 -6.78 15.16
C GLU A 66 12.62 -5.36 15.47
N PHE A 67 13.53 -4.39 15.37
CA PHE A 67 13.26 -2.98 15.59
C PHE A 67 12.98 -2.21 14.30
N THR A 68 13.10 -2.86 13.14
CA THR A 68 12.66 -2.27 11.88
C THR A 68 11.26 -2.77 11.56
N THR A 69 10.23 -2.08 12.04
CA THR A 69 8.97 -2.05 11.28
C THR A 69 9.28 -1.31 9.97
N PRO A 70 9.25 -1.97 8.80
CA PRO A 70 9.44 -1.26 7.56
C PRO A 70 8.36 -0.19 7.49
N GLU A 71 8.74 1.06 7.33
CA GLU A 71 7.77 2.13 7.10
C GLU A 71 7.00 1.75 5.84
N LEU A 72 5.67 1.65 5.97
CA LEU A 72 4.78 1.24 4.88
C LEU A 72 4.12 2.46 4.29
N CYS A 73 4.08 2.51 2.97
CA CYS A 73 3.40 3.56 2.22
C CYS A 73 2.42 2.92 1.23
N THR A 74 1.52 3.75 0.70
CA THR A 74 0.79 3.39 -0.52
C THR A 74 1.53 3.99 -1.69
N VAL A 75 1.78 3.23 -2.74
CA VAL A 75 2.40 3.78 -3.96
C VAL A 75 1.40 3.72 -5.09
N GLN A 76 1.21 4.85 -5.74
CA GLN A 76 0.52 4.91 -7.01
C GLN A 76 1.50 4.65 -8.14
N LEU A 77 1.13 3.71 -9.02
CA LEU A 77 1.88 3.35 -10.21
C LEU A 77 1.00 3.57 -11.43
N THR A 78 1.60 4.14 -12.47
CA THR A 78 1.00 4.24 -13.80
C THR A 78 1.54 3.10 -14.65
N VAL A 79 0.66 2.17 -15.02
CA VAL A 79 0.99 1.01 -15.86
C VAL A 79 0.66 1.37 -17.31
N THR A 80 1.68 1.62 -18.12
CA THR A 80 1.55 1.90 -19.56
C THR A 80 2.00 0.69 -20.40
N PRO A 81 1.56 0.58 -21.67
CA PRO A 81 2.03 -0.48 -22.57
C PRO A 81 3.55 -0.57 -22.68
N GLU A 82 4.24 0.56 -22.67
CA GLU A 82 5.69 0.66 -22.75
C GLU A 82 6.34 0.16 -21.45
N ALA A 83 5.71 0.46 -20.30
CA ALA A 83 6.24 0.07 -18.99
C ALA A 83 6.23 -1.46 -18.80
N VAL A 84 5.24 -2.15 -19.36
CA VAL A 84 5.06 -3.61 -19.27
C VAL A 84 5.21 -4.33 -20.63
N LEU A 85 5.98 -3.74 -21.55
CA LEU A 85 6.13 -4.26 -22.91
C LEU A 85 6.54 -5.74 -22.92
N ASN A 86 5.75 -6.56 -23.62
CA ASN A 86 5.94 -8.01 -23.74
C ASN A 86 6.02 -8.75 -22.38
N LYS A 87 5.43 -8.19 -21.32
CA LYS A 87 5.35 -8.83 -20.00
C LYS A 87 3.96 -9.39 -19.74
N HIS A 88 3.94 -10.62 -19.22
CA HIS A 88 2.73 -11.27 -18.69
C HIS A 88 2.63 -11.13 -17.16
N THR A 89 3.72 -10.76 -16.48
CA THR A 89 3.82 -10.58 -15.03
C THR A 89 4.59 -9.31 -14.71
N LEU A 90 4.09 -8.52 -13.75
CA LEU A 90 4.76 -7.35 -13.20
C LEU A 90 5.16 -7.65 -11.76
N THR A 91 6.48 -7.74 -11.54
CA THR A 91 7.07 -7.95 -10.22
C THR A 91 7.92 -6.73 -9.87
N ILE A 92 7.66 -6.14 -8.71
CA ILE A 92 8.40 -4.98 -8.18
C ILE A 92 8.84 -5.35 -6.77
N ALA A 93 10.10 -5.09 -6.42
CA ALA A 93 10.69 -5.42 -5.12
C ALA A 93 10.47 -6.90 -4.69
N GLY A 94 10.45 -7.83 -5.66
CA GLY A 94 10.23 -9.25 -5.42
C GLY A 94 8.76 -9.66 -5.19
N VAL A 95 7.82 -8.71 -5.20
CA VAL A 95 6.39 -8.95 -5.06
C VAL A 95 5.72 -8.85 -6.43
N THR A 96 4.98 -9.89 -6.81
CA THR A 96 4.18 -9.88 -8.04
C THR A 96 2.90 -9.09 -7.80
N LEU A 97 2.77 -7.98 -8.51
CA LEU A 97 1.63 -7.06 -8.39
C LEU A 97 0.54 -7.41 -9.40
N LEU A 98 0.93 -7.79 -10.62
CA LEU A 98 0.02 -8.12 -11.70
C LEU A 98 0.49 -9.39 -12.40
N SER A 99 -0.45 -10.23 -12.82
CA SER A 99 -0.14 -11.37 -13.69
C SER A 99 -1.32 -11.69 -14.60
N ARG A 100 -1.04 -12.05 -15.85
CA ARG A 100 -2.06 -12.61 -16.75
C ARG A 100 -1.68 -14.03 -17.13
N LEU A 101 -2.52 -14.99 -16.71
CA LEU A 101 -2.28 -16.41 -16.94
C LEU A 101 -2.57 -16.84 -18.38
N ARG A 102 -3.61 -16.28 -19.00
CA ARG A 102 -4.05 -16.60 -20.37
C ARG A 102 -4.48 -15.35 -21.10
N ARG A 103 -4.39 -15.35 -22.44
CA ARG A 103 -4.71 -14.20 -23.29
C ARG A 103 -6.04 -13.54 -22.91
N ASN A 104 -7.10 -14.33 -22.82
CA ASN A 104 -8.47 -13.85 -22.62
C ASN A 104 -8.91 -13.86 -21.13
N TYR A 105 -7.96 -13.96 -20.19
CA TYR A 105 -8.27 -13.91 -18.77
C TYR A 105 -8.01 -12.50 -18.25
N SER A 106 -8.81 -12.08 -17.28
CA SER A 106 -8.57 -10.86 -16.52
C SER A 106 -7.18 -10.89 -15.88
N VAL A 107 -6.58 -9.71 -15.75
CA VAL A 107 -5.30 -9.56 -15.05
C VAL A 107 -5.55 -9.82 -13.57
N TRP A 108 -4.83 -10.81 -13.03
CA TRP A 108 -4.78 -11.06 -11.59
C TRP A 108 -4.06 -9.88 -10.92
N LEU A 109 -4.69 -9.35 -9.88
CA LEU A 109 -4.13 -8.31 -9.02
C LEU A 109 -3.64 -8.96 -7.73
N GLY A 110 -2.47 -8.55 -7.25
CA GLY A 110 -2.03 -8.92 -5.91
C GLY A 110 -2.98 -8.42 -4.84
N ASP A 111 -3.01 -9.10 -3.69
CA ASP A 111 -3.95 -8.82 -2.58
C ASP A 111 -3.92 -7.35 -2.13
N ASN A 112 -2.76 -6.69 -2.27
CA ASN A 112 -2.54 -5.30 -1.87
C ASN A 112 -2.66 -4.30 -3.04
N VAL A 113 -3.18 -4.71 -4.19
CA VAL A 113 -3.26 -3.87 -5.40
C VAL A 113 -4.70 -3.51 -5.72
N ARG A 114 -4.96 -2.22 -5.94
CA ARG A 114 -6.27 -1.71 -6.36
C ARG A 114 -6.15 -0.86 -7.61
N ILE A 115 -7.11 -0.97 -8.53
CA ILE A 115 -7.20 -0.09 -9.70
C ILE A 115 -7.93 1.19 -9.29
N ILE A 116 -7.36 2.35 -9.61
CA ILE A 116 -7.95 3.67 -9.32
C ILE A 116 -8.54 4.29 -10.58
N SER A 117 -7.87 4.09 -11.72
CA SER A 117 -8.32 4.63 -12.99
C SER A 117 -7.89 3.75 -14.15
N GLY A 118 -8.73 3.69 -15.17
CA GLY A 118 -8.55 2.82 -16.34
C GLY A 118 -8.96 1.38 -16.08
N ASN A 119 -8.81 0.55 -17.10
CA ASN A 119 -9.05 -0.88 -17.00
C ASN A 119 -8.06 -1.65 -17.87
N PHE A 120 -7.67 -2.85 -17.43
CA PHE A 120 -6.88 -3.73 -18.27
C PHE A 120 -7.75 -4.29 -19.40
N PRO A 121 -7.18 -4.50 -20.60
CA PRO A 121 -7.94 -5.06 -21.72
C PRO A 121 -8.42 -6.47 -21.40
N GLU A 122 -9.58 -6.88 -21.90
CA GLU A 122 -10.08 -8.25 -21.70
C GLU A 122 -9.15 -9.31 -22.31
N ALA A 123 -8.45 -8.95 -23.39
CA ALA A 123 -7.47 -9.81 -24.04
C ALA A 123 -6.17 -9.07 -24.40
N ALA A 124 -5.03 -9.71 -24.16
CA ALA A 124 -3.73 -9.20 -24.62
C ALA A 124 -2.71 -10.32 -24.88
N GLY A 125 -1.92 -10.16 -25.93
CA GLY A 125 -0.95 -11.14 -26.40
C GLY A 125 -1.57 -12.26 -27.24
N SER A 126 -0.88 -13.40 -27.30
CA SER A 126 -1.33 -14.62 -27.98
C SER A 126 -1.66 -15.72 -26.97
N PRO A 127 -2.33 -16.82 -27.37
CA PRO A 127 -2.61 -17.93 -26.46
C PRO A 127 -1.35 -18.52 -25.81
N GLN A 128 -0.24 -18.56 -26.54
CA GLN A 128 1.06 -19.06 -26.06
C GLN A 128 1.84 -18.00 -25.27
N TYR A 129 1.67 -16.72 -25.59
CA TYR A 129 2.35 -15.59 -24.96
C TYR A 129 1.33 -14.54 -24.51
N PRO A 130 0.62 -14.77 -23.39
CA PRO A 130 -0.29 -13.80 -22.83
C PRO A 130 0.48 -12.55 -22.39
N LEU A 131 -0.17 -11.38 -22.39
CA LEU A 131 0.44 -10.11 -21.98
C LEU A 131 -0.47 -9.39 -20.98
N ILE A 132 0.09 -8.54 -20.11
CA ILE A 132 -0.72 -7.71 -19.20
C ILE A 132 -1.62 -6.76 -20.01
N MET A 133 -1.02 -6.07 -20.98
CA MET A 133 -1.71 -5.16 -21.89
C MET A 133 -1.00 -5.11 -23.26
N GLY A 134 -1.74 -4.76 -24.31
CA GLY A 134 -1.20 -4.58 -25.65
C GLY A 134 -0.68 -3.15 -25.89
N VAL A 135 0.07 -2.95 -26.97
CA VAL A 135 0.71 -1.67 -27.33
C VAL A 135 -0.29 -0.51 -27.49
N LYS A 136 -1.55 -0.80 -27.86
CA LYS A 136 -2.62 0.21 -28.03
C LYS A 136 -3.50 0.40 -26.79
N ALA A 137 -3.20 -0.27 -25.68
CA ALA A 137 -4.02 -0.18 -24.48
C ALA A 137 -3.82 1.17 -23.78
N GLN A 138 -4.87 1.67 -23.13
CA GLN A 138 -4.78 2.89 -22.34
C GLN A 138 -4.00 2.64 -21.04
N PRO A 139 -3.29 3.65 -20.50
CA PRO A 139 -2.66 3.54 -19.19
C PRO A 139 -3.65 3.18 -18.08
N VAL A 140 -3.22 2.35 -17.14
CA VAL A 140 -3.99 1.97 -15.95
C VAL A 140 -3.26 2.46 -14.72
N VAL A 141 -3.96 3.19 -13.85
CA VAL A 141 -3.41 3.67 -12.58
C VAL A 141 -3.79 2.71 -11.47
N ILE A 142 -2.80 2.20 -10.76
CA ILE A 142 -2.97 1.27 -9.65
C ILE A 142 -2.39 1.86 -8.36
N HIS A 143 -3.00 1.52 -7.22
CA HIS A 143 -2.46 1.73 -5.89
C HIS A 143 -1.96 0.41 -5.33
N VAL A 144 -0.72 0.40 -4.84
CA VAL A 144 -0.12 -0.71 -4.13
C VAL A 144 -0.05 -0.32 -2.65
N GLN A 145 -0.89 -0.95 -1.84
CA GLN A 145 -0.94 -0.74 -0.40
C GLN A 145 0.17 -1.54 0.31
N GLU A 146 0.51 -1.09 1.51
CA GLU A 146 1.50 -1.75 2.38
C GLU A 146 2.88 -1.96 1.70
N PHE A 147 3.29 -1.02 0.85
CA PHE A 147 4.56 -1.11 0.13
C PHE A 147 5.69 -0.54 1.00
N PRO A 148 6.83 -1.23 1.17
CA PRO A 148 7.93 -0.72 1.98
C PRO A 148 8.52 0.56 1.38
N VAL A 149 8.68 1.61 2.19
CA VAL A 149 9.26 2.90 1.78
C VAL A 149 10.67 2.73 1.19
N ASP A 150 11.51 1.90 1.80
CA ASP A 150 12.86 1.60 1.30
C ASP A 150 12.85 1.05 -0.14
N ALA A 151 11.81 0.28 -0.48
CA ALA A 151 11.66 -0.35 -1.78
C ALA A 151 11.15 0.61 -2.86
N VAL A 152 10.70 1.83 -2.51
CA VAL A 152 10.19 2.81 -3.49
C VAL A 152 11.29 3.20 -4.48
N SER A 153 12.51 3.33 -4.00
CA SER A 153 13.70 3.61 -4.82
C SER A 153 13.96 2.57 -5.92
N THR A 154 13.42 1.36 -5.76
CA THR A 154 13.59 0.25 -6.70
C THR A 154 12.60 0.28 -7.86
N ILE A 155 11.55 1.10 -7.74
CA ILE A 155 10.50 1.20 -8.74
C ILE A 155 11.07 1.90 -9.98
N PRO A 156 10.99 1.26 -11.17
CA PRO A 156 11.48 1.90 -12.39
C PRO A 156 10.75 3.22 -12.69
N PRO A 157 11.45 4.32 -13.06
CA PRO A 157 10.84 5.62 -13.32
C PRO A 157 9.71 5.62 -14.36
N ARG A 158 9.75 4.68 -15.30
CA ARG A 158 8.70 4.43 -16.31
C ARG A 158 7.31 4.13 -15.74
N PHE A 159 7.20 3.77 -14.45
CA PHE A 159 5.91 3.58 -13.78
C PHE A 159 5.38 4.87 -13.13
N ASN A 160 6.08 5.98 -13.25
CA ASN A 160 5.73 7.27 -12.61
C ASN A 160 5.29 7.09 -11.14
N PRO A 161 6.16 6.55 -10.27
CA PRO A 161 5.79 6.22 -8.90
C PRO A 161 5.48 7.49 -8.12
N ILE A 162 4.28 7.56 -7.55
CA ILE A 162 3.88 8.62 -6.61
C ILE A 162 3.69 7.95 -5.26
N VAL A 163 4.51 8.33 -4.29
CA VAL A 163 4.35 7.88 -2.91
C VAL A 163 3.15 8.62 -2.32
N ILE A 164 2.09 7.88 -2.13
CA ILE A 164 0.95 8.28 -1.32
C ILE A 164 1.23 7.70 0.06
N THR A 165 2.12 8.36 0.82
CA THR A 165 2.06 8.22 2.27
C THR A 165 0.59 8.42 2.61
N ALA A 166 -0.04 7.43 3.26
CA ALA A 166 -1.49 7.36 3.40
C ALA A 166 -2.03 8.78 3.57
N PRO A 167 -3.08 9.21 2.83
CA PRO A 167 -3.73 10.45 3.23
C PRO A 167 -3.90 10.32 4.74
N PRO A 168 -3.49 11.31 5.55
CA PRO A 168 -3.64 11.22 6.99
C PRO A 168 -5.04 10.67 7.24
N SER A 169 -5.24 9.82 8.24
CA SER A 169 -6.61 9.44 8.60
C SER A 169 -7.34 10.74 8.93
N ILE A 170 -7.94 11.33 7.90
CA ILE A 170 -8.55 12.63 7.97
C ILE A 170 -9.81 12.28 8.72
N ASP A 171 -9.84 12.68 9.98
CA ASP A 171 -11.05 12.59 10.75
C ASP A 171 -12.04 13.59 10.13
N ILE A 172 -12.80 13.09 9.16
CA ILE A 172 -13.81 13.86 8.43
C ILE A 172 -14.83 14.44 9.42
N ALA A 173 -15.07 13.77 10.56
CA ALA A 173 -15.94 14.28 11.60
C ALA A 173 -15.31 15.49 12.30
N ALA A 174 -14.03 15.42 12.67
CA ALA A 174 -13.30 16.54 13.26
C ALA A 174 -13.23 17.75 12.31
N LEU A 175 -12.90 17.54 11.02
CA LEU A 175 -12.86 18.63 10.03
C LEU A 175 -14.24 19.25 9.77
N ARG A 176 -15.30 18.45 9.80
CA ARG A 176 -16.68 18.98 9.69
C ARG A 176 -17.05 19.83 10.90
N ALA A 177 -16.69 19.39 12.10
CA ALA A 177 -16.92 20.15 13.34
C ALA A 177 -16.15 21.48 13.32
N GLU A 178 -14.88 21.45 12.90
CA GLU A 178 -14.05 22.65 12.78
C GLU A 178 -14.61 23.63 11.73
N ARG A 179 -15.05 23.13 10.55
CA ARG A 179 -15.71 23.96 9.52
C ARG A 179 -16.94 24.68 10.09
N GLU A 180 -17.76 23.97 10.85
CA GLU A 180 -18.98 24.55 11.44
C GLU A 180 -18.64 25.63 12.47
N GLN A 181 -17.65 25.39 13.33
CA GLN A 181 -17.16 26.36 14.30
C GLN A 181 -16.61 27.63 13.63
N LEU A 182 -15.78 27.46 12.60
CA LEU A 182 -15.23 28.58 11.82
C LEU A 182 -16.34 29.37 11.12
N THR A 183 -17.34 28.69 10.56
CA THR A 183 -18.48 29.34 9.91
C THR A 183 -19.27 30.19 10.90
N ARG A 184 -19.51 29.67 12.12
CA ARG A 184 -20.16 30.45 13.20
C ARG A 184 -19.34 31.69 13.55
N ARG A 185 -18.02 31.54 13.71
CA ARG A 185 -17.12 32.65 14.04
C ARG A 185 -17.10 33.72 12.95
N ILE A 186 -17.06 33.33 11.68
CA ILE A 186 -17.16 34.26 10.54
C ILE A 186 -18.47 35.04 10.62
N SER A 187 -19.61 34.37 10.87
CA SER A 187 -20.90 35.06 11.00
C SER A 187 -20.94 36.09 12.14
N GLU A 188 -20.26 35.83 13.25
CA GLU A 188 -20.12 36.80 14.34
C GLU A 188 -19.25 38.00 13.95
N ILE A 189 -18.15 37.73 13.24
CA ILE A 189 -17.25 38.76 12.72
C ILE A 189 -18.00 39.63 11.71
N ASP A 190 -18.76 39.05 10.80
CA ASP A 190 -19.57 39.78 9.82
C ASP A 190 -20.60 40.68 10.51
N LYS A 191 -21.26 40.20 11.59
CA LYS A 191 -22.15 41.05 12.40
C LYS A 191 -21.41 42.21 13.07
N LYS A 192 -20.20 41.98 13.57
CA LYS A 192 -19.37 43.03 14.19
C LYS A 192 -18.90 44.05 13.13
N ILE A 193 -18.51 43.59 11.95
CA ILE A 193 -18.14 44.45 10.82
C ILE A 193 -19.35 45.26 10.38
N ALA A 194 -20.52 44.64 10.18
CA ALA A 194 -21.75 45.34 9.81
C ALA A 194 -22.15 46.41 10.84
N ARG A 195 -21.98 46.12 12.14
CA ARG A 195 -22.21 47.08 13.23
C ARG A 195 -21.17 48.21 13.25
N ALA A 196 -19.91 47.93 12.91
CA ALA A 196 -18.85 48.93 12.86
C ALA A 196 -18.91 49.80 11.60
N VAL A 197 -19.42 49.27 10.49
CA VAL A 197 -19.64 49.98 9.21
C VAL A 197 -20.92 50.84 9.25
N HIS A 198 -21.79 50.64 10.24
CA HIS A 198 -22.85 51.60 10.61
C HIS A 198 -22.45 52.43 11.84
N PRO A 199 -21.48 53.36 11.77
CA PRO A 199 -21.36 54.39 12.78
C PRO A 199 -22.47 55.42 12.55
N THR A 200 -23.39 55.48 13.52
CA THR A 200 -23.77 56.72 14.18
C THR A 200 -24.04 57.92 13.26
N ILE A 201 -25.24 57.99 12.65
CA ILE A 201 -25.87 59.29 12.40
C ILE A 201 -26.28 59.82 13.78
N GLN A 202 -25.31 60.36 14.54
CA GLN A 202 -25.64 61.24 15.64
C GLN A 202 -26.02 62.58 15.02
N THR A 203 -27.32 62.80 15.06
CA THR A 203 -28.03 64.08 15.12
C THR A 203 -27.13 65.24 15.51
N GLU A 204 -26.84 66.14 14.56
CA GLU A 204 -26.45 67.52 14.86
C GLU A 204 -27.42 68.48 14.18
N ALA A 205 -28.11 69.25 15.05
CA ALA A 205 -28.65 70.59 14.89
C ALA A 205 -29.71 70.88 13.80
N ALA A 206 -30.95 71.11 14.26
CA ALA A 206 -31.68 72.38 14.08
C ALA A 206 -32.71 72.56 15.21
#